data_AF-A0A380TUX7-F1
#
_entry.id   AF-A0A380TUX7-F1
#
_cell.length_a   1.000
_cell.length_b   1.000
_cell.length_c   1.000
_cell.angle_alpha   90.00
_cell.angle_beta   90.00
_cell.angle_gamma   90.00
#
_symmetry.space_group_name_H-M   'P 1'
#
loop_
_entity.id
_entity.type
_entity.pdbx_description
1 polymer ?
#
loop_
_entity_poly.entity_id
_entity_poly.type
_entity_poly.pdbx_seq_one_letter_code
_entity_poly.pdbx_strand_id
1 'polypeptide(L)'
;MAYTTFSQTKNDQLKEPMFFGQNVNVARYDQQKYETFEKLIEKQLSFFWRPEEVDVSQDRIDYAALPEHEKHIFISNLKYQTLLDSIQGRSPNVALLPLVSIPELETWIETWTFSETIHSRSYTHIIRNIVNDPSIVFDDIVTNEEIIKRAKDISRYYDDLIRDSQLYGLYGEGTYTVDGKECVVSLRNLKKQLYLCLMSVNALEAIRFYVSFACSFAFAERQLMEGNAKIIKFIARDEALHLTGTQHILNIMAAGQDDPEMAEIAEECKQEAYDLFVAAAEQEKAWADYLFKDGSMIGLNKDILVQYVEYITNIRMQAVGLPLPFQARSNPIPWINAWLVSDNVQVAPQEVEVSSYLVGQIDSKVDTSDFGDFDL
;
A
#
# COMPACT_ATOMS: atom_id res chain seq x y z
N MET A 1 -18.09 3.25 21.06
CA MET A 1 -17.26 4.03 22.00
C MET A 1 -16.58 5.11 21.17
N ALA A 2 -16.52 6.35 21.66
CA ALA A 2 -15.76 7.39 20.98
C ALA A 2 -14.27 7.02 20.96
N TYR A 3 -13.58 7.39 19.88
CA TYR A 3 -12.13 7.21 19.75
C TYR A 3 -11.39 7.93 20.89
N THR A 4 -10.34 7.30 21.41
CA THR A 4 -9.41 7.92 22.37
C THR A 4 -7.98 7.63 21.94
N THR A 5 -7.13 8.66 21.95
CA THR A 5 -5.69 8.52 21.68
C THR A 5 -4.95 7.78 22.78
N PHE A 6 -5.56 7.66 23.98
CA PHE A 6 -4.98 6.91 25.08
C PHE A 6 -6.10 6.35 25.97
N SER A 7 -6.44 5.08 25.78
CA SER A 7 -7.38 4.39 26.67
C SER A 7 -6.75 4.14 28.04
N GLN A 8 -7.38 4.67 29.10
CA GLN A 8 -6.95 4.47 30.49
C GLN A 8 -7.28 3.07 31.04
N THR A 9 -8.11 2.30 30.33
CA THR A 9 -8.45 0.93 30.72
C THR A 9 -7.27 0.01 30.45
N LYS A 10 -6.75 -0.64 31.49
CA LYS A 10 -5.75 -1.69 31.34
C LYS A 10 -6.40 -2.91 30.69
N ASN A 11 -5.95 -3.26 29.49
CA ASN A 11 -6.38 -4.44 28.74
C ASN A 11 -5.20 -5.39 28.44
N ASP A 12 -5.51 -6.57 27.94
CA ASP A 12 -4.53 -7.56 27.46
C ASP A 12 -4.51 -7.50 25.92
N GLN A 13 -3.53 -6.78 25.38
CA GLN A 13 -3.43 -6.51 23.93
C GLN A 13 -3.32 -7.79 23.09
N LEU A 14 -2.85 -8.91 23.65
CA LEU A 14 -2.77 -10.20 22.95
C LEU A 14 -4.15 -10.83 22.70
N LYS A 15 -5.20 -10.31 23.35
CA LYS A 15 -6.58 -10.81 23.25
C LYS A 15 -7.52 -9.86 22.52
N GLU A 16 -7.11 -8.62 22.26
CA GLU A 16 -7.89 -7.70 21.42
C GLU A 16 -7.95 -8.21 19.99
N PRO A 17 -9.05 -8.01 19.25
CA PRO A 17 -9.07 -8.23 17.81
C PRO A 17 -8.12 -7.26 17.10
N MET A 18 -7.79 -7.52 15.83
CA MET A 18 -7.01 -6.57 15.01
C MET A 18 -7.70 -5.20 14.92
N PHE A 19 -9.03 -5.20 14.79
CA PHE A 19 -9.84 -3.99 14.63
C PHE A 19 -11.09 -4.03 15.52
N PHE A 20 -11.61 -2.84 15.82
CA PHE A 20 -12.83 -2.59 16.59
C PHE A 20 -12.80 -3.08 18.06
N GLY A 21 -11.61 -3.40 18.59
CA GLY A 21 -11.39 -3.61 20.02
C GLY A 21 -11.20 -2.30 20.78
N GLN A 22 -10.53 -2.37 21.92
CA GLN A 22 -10.10 -1.16 22.63
C GLN A 22 -8.99 -0.46 21.85
N ASN A 23 -9.08 0.86 21.63
CA ASN A 23 -7.99 1.63 21.02
C ASN A 23 -6.67 1.40 21.77
N VAL A 24 -5.58 1.30 21.01
CA VAL A 24 -4.23 1.09 21.55
C VAL A 24 -3.89 2.22 22.52
N ASN A 25 -3.25 1.86 23.63
CA ASN A 25 -2.77 2.81 24.62
C ASN A 25 -1.23 2.84 24.67
N VAL A 26 -0.60 1.73 25.06
CA VAL A 26 0.84 1.59 25.09
C VAL A 26 1.30 0.96 23.77
N ALA A 27 2.09 1.69 23.01
CA ALA A 27 2.87 1.15 21.89
C ALA A 27 4.05 0.35 22.45
N ARG A 28 4.02 -0.97 22.31
CA ARG A 28 5.05 -1.90 22.78
C ARG A 28 5.30 -2.98 21.74
N TYR A 29 6.52 -3.49 21.70
CA TYR A 29 7.01 -4.37 20.63
C TYR A 29 7.77 -5.60 21.17
N ASP A 30 7.68 -5.86 22.47
CA ASP A 30 8.31 -7.03 23.11
C ASP A 30 7.48 -8.33 22.94
N GLN A 31 6.21 -8.20 22.54
CA GLN A 31 5.28 -9.31 22.29
C GLN A 31 4.21 -8.89 21.28
N GLN A 32 3.70 -9.84 20.50
CA GLN A 32 2.71 -9.60 19.46
C GLN A 32 1.62 -10.68 19.52
N LYS A 33 0.37 -10.30 19.22
CA LYS A 33 -0.68 -11.25 18.87
C LYS A 33 -0.38 -11.87 17.50
N TYR A 34 0.08 -11.05 16.55
CA TYR A 34 0.46 -11.47 15.20
C TYR A 34 1.88 -11.01 14.85
N GLU A 35 2.85 -11.87 15.08
CA GLU A 35 4.29 -11.63 14.83
C GLU A 35 4.60 -11.19 13.38
N THR A 36 3.75 -11.54 12.42
CA THR A 36 3.93 -11.13 11.02
C THR A 36 4.01 -9.62 10.86
N PHE A 37 3.23 -8.83 11.61
CA PHE A 37 3.25 -7.38 11.46
C PHE A 37 4.58 -6.77 11.95
N GLU A 38 5.14 -7.29 13.05
CA GLU A 38 6.49 -6.91 13.49
C GLU A 38 7.55 -7.23 12.44
N LYS A 39 7.50 -8.44 11.85
CA LYS A 39 8.40 -8.84 10.77
C LYS A 39 8.31 -7.91 9.56
N LEU A 40 7.10 -7.44 9.23
CA LEU A 40 6.89 -6.49 8.14
C LEU A 40 7.46 -5.10 8.49
N ILE A 41 7.26 -4.63 9.73
CA ILE A 41 7.86 -3.37 10.22
C ILE A 41 9.38 -3.43 10.13
N GLU A 42 10.01 -4.42 10.75
CA GLU A 42 11.47 -4.60 10.73
C GLU A 42 12.00 -4.65 9.29
N LYS A 43 11.29 -5.38 8.41
CA LYS A 43 11.70 -5.48 7.01
C LYS A 43 11.57 -4.16 6.26
N GLN A 44 10.47 -3.43 6.44
CA GLN A 44 10.26 -2.13 5.80
C GLN A 44 11.27 -1.08 6.28
N LEU A 45 11.60 -1.07 7.58
CA LEU A 45 12.65 -0.24 8.13
C LEU A 45 14.02 -0.61 7.56
N SER A 46 14.33 -1.91 7.44
CA SER A 46 15.58 -2.37 6.81
C SER A 46 15.69 -2.00 5.33
N PHE A 47 14.57 -1.65 4.70
CA PHE A 47 14.50 -1.22 3.31
C PHE A 47 14.56 0.28 3.12
N PHE A 48 14.67 1.09 4.18
CA PHE A 48 14.69 2.54 4.06
C PHE A 48 15.65 3.02 2.95
N TRP A 49 15.14 3.88 2.08
CA TRP A 49 15.87 4.44 0.95
C TRP A 49 15.43 5.87 0.72
N ARG A 50 16.27 6.65 0.06
CA ARG A 50 15.98 8.06 -0.27
C ARG A 50 16.01 8.24 -1.78
N PRO A 51 14.96 8.80 -2.39
CA PRO A 51 14.91 8.92 -3.85
C PRO A 51 16.07 9.72 -4.44
N GLU A 52 16.55 10.73 -3.70
CA GLU A 52 17.62 11.61 -4.15
C GLU A 52 18.99 10.90 -4.24
N GLU A 53 19.12 9.68 -3.69
CA GLU A 53 20.33 8.84 -3.82
C GLU A 53 20.39 8.08 -5.16
N VAL A 54 19.28 8.05 -5.91
CA VAL A 54 19.25 7.46 -7.25
C VAL A 54 19.50 8.53 -8.30
N ASP A 55 20.56 8.33 -9.08
CA ASP A 55 20.84 9.15 -10.26
C ASP A 55 19.82 8.88 -11.37
N VAL A 56 19.13 9.95 -11.77
CA VAL A 56 18.11 9.98 -12.83
C VAL A 56 18.48 10.98 -13.93
N SER A 57 19.76 11.38 -14.02
CA SER A 57 20.22 12.40 -14.97
C SER A 57 20.09 11.98 -16.42
N GLN A 58 20.38 10.71 -16.73
CA GLN A 58 20.29 10.16 -18.08
C GLN A 58 18.83 10.04 -18.56
N ASP A 59 17.88 9.81 -17.65
CA ASP A 59 16.45 9.66 -17.97
C ASP A 59 15.86 10.88 -18.69
N ARG A 60 16.41 12.09 -18.48
CA ARG A 60 16.00 13.29 -19.24
C ARG A 60 16.28 13.15 -20.73
N ILE A 61 17.48 12.65 -21.06
CA ILE A 61 17.96 12.50 -22.43
C ILE A 61 17.16 11.38 -23.09
N ASP A 62 17.01 10.26 -22.39
CA ASP A 62 16.23 9.11 -22.84
C ASP A 62 14.79 9.52 -23.14
N TYR A 63 14.12 10.18 -22.17
CA TYR A 63 12.73 10.63 -22.32
C TYR A 63 12.56 11.59 -23.49
N ALA A 64 13.50 12.54 -23.68
CA ALA A 64 13.44 13.47 -24.80
C ALA A 64 13.57 12.76 -26.17
N ALA A 65 14.36 11.69 -26.24
CA ALA A 65 14.61 10.90 -27.44
C ALA A 65 13.50 9.87 -27.75
N LEU A 66 12.61 9.56 -26.79
CA LEU A 66 11.51 8.65 -27.01
C LEU A 66 10.57 9.14 -28.13
N PRO A 67 10.02 8.23 -28.96
CA PRO A 67 8.87 8.54 -29.81
C PRO A 67 7.70 9.07 -28.99
N GLU A 68 6.85 9.92 -29.58
CA GLU A 68 5.74 10.56 -28.85
C GLU A 68 4.76 9.56 -28.21
N HIS A 69 4.48 8.43 -28.87
CA HIS A 69 3.63 7.38 -28.28
C HIS A 69 4.32 6.69 -27.08
N GLU A 70 5.64 6.56 -27.08
CA GLU A 70 6.39 6.00 -25.94
C GLU A 70 6.51 6.99 -24.78
N LYS A 71 6.65 8.29 -25.07
CA LYS A 71 6.53 9.35 -24.05
C LYS A 71 5.16 9.29 -23.38
N HIS A 72 4.10 9.14 -24.18
CA HIS A 72 2.73 8.97 -23.69
C HIS A 72 2.61 7.74 -22.79
N ILE A 73 3.13 6.57 -23.20
CA ILE A 73 3.14 5.35 -22.39
C ILE A 73 3.85 5.61 -21.05
N PHE A 74 5.08 6.14 -21.09
CA PHE A 74 5.88 6.37 -19.91
C PHE A 74 5.22 7.34 -18.93
N ILE A 75 4.85 8.54 -19.41
CA ILE A 75 4.33 9.60 -18.54
C ILE A 75 2.92 9.28 -18.04
N SER A 76 2.10 8.60 -18.83
CA SER A 76 0.77 8.16 -18.39
C SER A 76 0.87 7.13 -17.27
N ASN A 77 1.81 6.18 -17.39
CA ASN A 77 2.09 5.23 -16.33
C ASN A 77 2.58 5.92 -15.05
N LEU A 78 3.55 6.83 -15.16
CA LEU A 78 4.12 7.55 -14.02
C LEU A 78 3.07 8.43 -13.30
N LYS A 79 2.20 9.09 -14.04
CA LYS A 79 1.06 9.85 -13.48
C LYS A 79 0.11 8.94 -12.71
N TYR A 80 -0.18 7.75 -13.23
CA TYR A 80 -1.03 6.79 -12.55
C TYR A 80 -0.42 6.28 -11.25
N GLN A 81 0.87 5.92 -11.27
CA GLN A 81 1.61 5.55 -10.06
C GLN A 81 1.60 6.67 -9.01
N THR A 82 1.83 7.91 -9.44
CA THR A 82 1.79 9.10 -8.56
C THR A 82 0.41 9.30 -7.92
N LEU A 83 -0.68 9.04 -8.66
CA LEU A 83 -2.04 9.08 -8.11
C LEU A 83 -2.23 8.03 -7.00
N LEU A 84 -1.82 6.78 -7.28
CA LEU A 84 -2.03 5.67 -6.36
C LEU A 84 -1.30 5.92 -5.03
N ASP A 85 -0.01 6.29 -5.06
CA ASP A 85 0.74 6.57 -3.82
C ASP A 85 0.35 7.90 -3.17
N SER A 86 -0.25 8.81 -3.93
CA SER A 86 -0.90 9.96 -3.31
C SER A 86 -2.05 9.51 -2.42
N ILE A 87 -2.84 8.50 -2.84
CA ILE A 87 -3.91 7.92 -2.02
C ILE A 87 -3.30 7.10 -0.88
N GLN A 88 -2.35 6.21 -1.16
CA GLN A 88 -1.75 5.31 -0.16
C GLN A 88 -0.91 6.05 0.90
N GLY A 89 -0.28 7.18 0.55
CA GLY A 89 0.46 8.02 1.49
C GLY A 89 -0.39 8.75 2.54
N ARG A 90 -1.72 8.56 2.55
CA ARG A 90 -2.60 9.09 3.60
C ARG A 90 -3.67 8.11 4.07
N SER A 91 -4.22 7.32 3.15
CA SER A 91 -5.50 6.65 3.37
C SER A 91 -5.44 5.52 4.39
N PRO A 92 -4.39 4.67 4.45
CA PRO A 92 -4.26 3.67 5.51
C PRO A 92 -4.24 4.33 6.90
N ASN A 93 -3.47 5.40 7.10
CA ASN A 93 -3.50 6.14 8.36
C ASN A 93 -4.89 6.69 8.72
N VAL A 94 -5.53 7.43 7.80
CA VAL A 94 -6.80 8.10 8.08
C VAL A 94 -7.95 7.12 8.28
N ALA A 95 -7.96 5.99 7.55
CA ALA A 95 -9.05 5.03 7.57
C ALA A 95 -8.89 3.92 8.63
N LEU A 96 -7.65 3.48 8.90
CA LEU A 96 -7.41 2.28 9.70
C LEU A 96 -6.99 2.57 11.14
N LEU A 97 -6.22 3.64 11.40
CA LEU A 97 -5.77 3.97 12.77
C LEU A 97 -6.92 4.23 13.75
N PRO A 98 -8.05 4.87 13.36
CA PRO A 98 -9.17 5.02 14.28
C PRO A 98 -9.81 3.67 14.70
N LEU A 99 -9.56 2.60 13.95
CA LEU A 99 -10.21 1.30 14.07
C LEU A 99 -9.32 0.21 14.67
N VAL A 100 -8.00 0.36 14.63
CA VAL A 100 -7.05 -0.65 15.09
C VAL A 100 -7.03 -0.77 16.61
N SER A 101 -6.79 -1.99 17.10
CA SER A 101 -6.80 -2.30 18.55
C SER A 101 -5.60 -3.11 19.05
N ILE A 102 -4.61 -3.40 18.20
CA ILE A 102 -3.35 -4.04 18.58
C ILE A 102 -2.14 -3.20 18.13
N PRO A 103 -1.08 -3.09 18.98
CA PRO A 103 0.03 -2.16 18.74
C PRO A 103 0.88 -2.51 17.51
N GLU A 104 1.14 -3.79 17.25
CA GLU A 104 1.95 -4.22 16.11
C GLU A 104 1.29 -3.90 14.76
N LEU A 105 -0.03 -3.92 14.69
CA LEU A 105 -0.77 -3.56 13.47
C LEU A 105 -0.87 -2.05 13.31
N GLU A 106 -1.09 -1.32 14.40
CA GLU A 106 -1.10 0.16 14.40
C GLU A 106 0.22 0.70 13.85
N THR A 107 1.35 0.22 14.39
CA THR A 107 2.68 0.66 13.94
C THR A 107 2.99 0.19 12.51
N TRP A 108 2.49 -0.98 12.09
CA TRP A 108 2.62 -1.43 10.70
C TRP A 108 1.90 -0.49 9.73
N ILE A 109 0.67 -0.07 10.06
CA ILE A 109 -0.12 0.88 9.24
C ILE A 109 0.63 2.21 9.07
N GLU A 110 1.23 2.73 10.14
CA GLU A 110 2.03 3.96 10.08
C GLU A 110 3.31 3.79 9.27
N THR A 111 4.02 2.67 9.46
CA THR A 111 5.27 2.37 8.76
C THR A 111 5.03 2.20 7.26
N TRP A 112 3.98 1.47 6.90
CA TRP A 112 3.48 1.35 5.53
C TRP A 112 3.11 2.72 4.97
N THR A 113 2.25 3.49 5.64
CA THR A 113 1.87 4.81 5.13
C THR A 113 3.08 5.73 4.95
N PHE A 114 4.09 5.62 5.81
CA PHE A 114 5.34 6.36 5.66
C PHE A 114 6.12 5.96 4.41
N SER A 115 6.30 4.67 4.10
CA SER A 115 7.01 4.24 2.88
C SER A 115 6.33 4.77 1.62
N GLU A 116 5.00 4.81 1.59
CA GLU A 116 4.22 5.39 0.47
C GLU A 116 4.54 6.88 0.23
N THR A 117 4.83 7.63 1.31
CA THR A 117 5.27 9.02 1.14
C THR A 117 6.64 9.11 0.49
N ILE A 118 7.52 8.15 0.73
CA ILE A 118 8.84 8.07 0.06
C ILE A 118 8.64 7.76 -1.42
N HIS A 119 7.69 6.89 -1.77
CA HIS A 119 7.35 6.60 -3.16
C HIS A 119 6.83 7.84 -3.88
N SER A 120 5.89 8.57 -3.26
CA SER A 120 5.39 9.85 -3.79
C SER A 120 6.49 10.89 -4.00
N ARG A 121 7.43 11.00 -3.05
CA ARG A 121 8.62 11.86 -3.19
C ARG A 121 9.52 11.41 -4.35
N SER A 122 9.62 10.11 -4.58
CA SER A 122 10.41 9.55 -5.67
C SER A 122 9.84 9.88 -7.05
N TYR A 123 8.51 9.86 -7.22
CA TYR A 123 7.91 10.33 -8.48
C TYR A 123 8.16 11.81 -8.71
N THR A 124 8.12 12.62 -7.65
CA THR A 124 8.51 14.04 -7.75
C THR A 124 9.96 14.17 -8.22
N HIS A 125 10.87 13.35 -7.69
CA HIS A 125 12.27 13.30 -8.12
C HIS A 125 12.43 12.88 -9.59
N ILE A 126 11.67 11.88 -10.06
CA ILE A 126 11.68 11.48 -11.47
C ILE A 126 11.13 12.62 -12.35
N ILE A 127 9.90 13.08 -12.08
CA ILE A 127 9.18 14.06 -12.90
C ILE A 127 10.00 15.34 -13.07
N ARG A 128 10.51 15.92 -11.98
CA ARG A 128 11.32 17.16 -12.04
C ARG A 128 12.60 17.02 -12.86
N ASN A 129 13.11 15.81 -13.02
CA ASN A 129 14.34 15.54 -13.76
C ASN A 129 14.09 15.21 -15.22
N ILE A 130 12.89 14.76 -15.62
CA ILE A 130 12.60 14.39 -17.02
C ILE A 130 11.78 15.42 -17.80
N VAL A 131 10.99 16.26 -17.13
CA VAL A 131 10.23 17.36 -17.76
C VAL A 131 10.79 18.74 -17.40
N ASN A 132 10.37 19.76 -18.16
CA ASN A 132 10.74 21.16 -17.91
C ASN A 132 9.81 21.83 -16.90
N ASP A 133 8.52 21.52 -16.97
CA ASP A 133 7.50 22.05 -16.08
C ASP A 133 6.71 20.89 -15.44
N PRO A 134 7.08 20.49 -14.21
CA PRO A 134 6.39 19.42 -13.47
C PRO A 134 4.93 19.72 -13.18
N SER A 135 4.52 20.99 -13.07
CA SER A 135 3.16 21.37 -12.72
C SER A 135 2.14 20.83 -13.73
N ILE A 136 2.48 20.85 -15.02
CA ILE A 136 1.62 20.28 -16.08
C ILE A 136 1.35 18.79 -15.83
N VAL A 137 2.36 18.04 -15.38
CA VAL A 137 2.21 16.60 -15.11
C VAL A 137 1.35 16.38 -13.87
N PHE A 138 1.57 17.16 -12.81
CA PHE A 138 0.81 17.04 -11.56
C PHE A 138 -0.65 17.47 -11.71
N ASP A 139 -0.93 18.56 -12.43
CA ASP A 139 -2.28 19.03 -12.67
C ASP A 139 -3.06 18.02 -13.54
N ASP A 140 -2.40 17.42 -14.54
CA ASP A 140 -3.03 16.41 -15.39
C ASP A 140 -3.45 15.15 -14.61
N ILE A 141 -2.76 14.78 -13.51
CA ILE A 141 -3.18 13.65 -12.66
C ILE A 141 -4.63 13.86 -12.15
N VAL A 142 -4.99 15.10 -11.84
CA VAL A 142 -6.29 15.45 -11.25
C VAL A 142 -7.37 15.69 -12.31
N THR A 143 -7.00 15.97 -13.56
CA THR A 143 -7.94 16.27 -14.66
C THR A 143 -8.05 15.19 -15.73
N ASN A 144 -7.10 14.25 -15.80
CA ASN A 144 -7.08 13.20 -16.82
C ASN A 144 -8.19 12.17 -16.57
N GLU A 145 -9.15 12.11 -17.51
CA GLU A 145 -10.35 11.29 -17.38
C GLU A 145 -10.05 9.79 -17.15
N GLU A 146 -9.05 9.24 -17.84
CA GLU A 146 -8.67 7.83 -17.76
C GLU A 146 -7.93 7.48 -16.45
N ILE A 147 -7.30 8.47 -15.83
CA ILE A 147 -6.68 8.35 -14.50
C ILE A 147 -7.76 8.45 -13.41
N ILE A 148 -8.61 9.49 -13.47
CA ILE A 148 -9.67 9.74 -12.48
C ILE A 148 -10.68 8.58 -12.42
N LYS A 149 -11.00 7.96 -13.56
CA LYS A 149 -11.94 6.84 -13.63
C LYS A 149 -11.55 5.71 -12.68
N ARG A 150 -10.25 5.45 -12.52
CA ARG A 150 -9.72 4.43 -11.59
C ARG A 150 -9.59 4.97 -10.16
N ALA A 151 -9.24 6.25 -10.01
CA ALA A 151 -9.15 6.92 -8.70
C ALA A 151 -10.46 6.84 -7.90
N LYS A 152 -11.61 7.07 -8.58
CA LYS A 152 -12.93 7.11 -7.96
C LYS A 152 -13.33 5.78 -7.33
N ASP A 153 -13.00 4.68 -7.99
CA ASP A 153 -13.36 3.35 -7.49
C ASP A 153 -12.51 2.91 -6.30
N ILE A 154 -11.28 3.42 -6.16
CA ILE A 154 -10.43 3.19 -5.00
C ILE A 154 -10.87 4.08 -3.83
N SER A 155 -10.93 5.40 -4.07
CA SER A 155 -11.21 6.40 -3.03
C SER A 155 -12.55 6.19 -2.33
N ARG A 156 -13.59 5.75 -3.04
CA ARG A 156 -14.92 5.51 -2.44
C ARG A 156 -14.89 4.55 -1.24
N TYR A 157 -14.06 3.50 -1.29
CA TYR A 157 -14.01 2.50 -0.22
C TYR A 157 -13.39 3.09 1.05
N TYR A 158 -12.36 3.93 0.89
CA TYR A 158 -11.78 4.69 1.98
C TYR A 158 -12.76 5.74 2.50
N ASP A 159 -13.35 6.55 1.61
CA ASP A 159 -14.24 7.66 1.98
C ASP A 159 -15.48 7.17 2.74
N ASP A 160 -16.11 6.08 2.26
CA ASP A 160 -17.28 5.49 2.92
C ASP A 160 -16.91 4.93 4.31
N LEU A 161 -15.80 4.22 4.44
CA LEU A 161 -15.33 3.69 5.73
C LEU A 161 -14.99 4.82 6.71
N ILE A 162 -14.29 5.86 6.25
CA ILE A 162 -13.92 7.03 7.08
C ILE A 162 -15.20 7.74 7.56
N ARG A 163 -16.13 8.04 6.65
CA ARG A 163 -17.38 8.72 7.00
C ARG A 163 -18.16 7.92 8.04
N ASP A 164 -18.39 6.64 7.78
CA ASP A 164 -19.28 5.84 8.62
C ASP A 164 -18.64 5.48 9.96
N SER A 165 -17.30 5.30 10.00
CA SER A 165 -16.56 5.12 11.26
C SER A 165 -16.60 6.36 12.14
N GLN A 166 -16.51 7.57 11.56
CA GLN A 166 -16.66 8.82 12.30
C GLN A 166 -18.07 8.96 12.88
N LEU A 167 -19.11 8.66 12.09
CA LEU A 167 -20.50 8.66 12.57
C LEU A 167 -20.69 7.67 13.72
N TYR A 168 -20.18 6.45 13.59
CA TYR A 168 -20.24 5.45 14.65
C TYR A 168 -19.49 5.87 15.91
N GLY A 169 -18.31 6.48 15.76
CA GLY A 169 -17.53 6.98 16.89
C GLY A 169 -18.24 8.09 17.66
N LEU A 170 -18.92 9.00 16.95
CA LEU A 170 -19.60 10.15 17.55
C LEU A 170 -20.97 9.81 18.12
N TYR A 171 -21.75 9.00 17.40
CA TYR A 171 -23.18 8.82 17.66
C TYR A 171 -23.59 7.36 17.90
N GLY A 172 -22.71 6.39 17.62
CA GLY A 172 -23.01 4.97 17.75
C GLY A 172 -23.83 4.43 16.58
N GLU A 173 -24.48 3.28 16.79
CA GLU A 173 -25.34 2.66 15.77
C GLU A 173 -26.59 3.48 15.52
N GLY A 174 -26.97 3.61 14.26
CA GLY A 174 -28.15 4.37 13.87
C GLY A 174 -28.25 4.62 12.38
N THR A 175 -29.31 5.31 12.00
CA THR A 175 -29.53 5.79 10.64
C THR A 175 -29.34 7.29 10.62
N TYR A 176 -28.41 7.76 9.79
CA TYR A 176 -28.04 9.17 9.67
C TYR A 176 -28.32 9.68 8.26
N THR A 177 -28.40 10.99 8.10
CA THR A 177 -28.50 11.63 6.79
C THR A 177 -27.26 12.48 6.56
N VAL A 178 -26.47 12.14 5.54
CA VAL A 178 -25.28 12.90 5.12
C VAL A 178 -25.46 13.28 3.66
N ASP A 179 -25.32 14.57 3.35
CA ASP A 179 -25.51 15.11 2.00
C ASP A 179 -26.84 14.70 1.34
N GLY A 180 -27.90 14.60 2.15
CA GLY A 180 -29.23 14.19 1.70
C GLY A 180 -29.39 12.70 1.38
N LYS A 181 -28.38 11.88 1.68
CA LYS A 181 -28.44 10.41 1.56
C LYS A 181 -28.56 9.77 2.93
N GLU A 182 -29.43 8.77 3.03
CA GLU A 182 -29.55 7.94 4.21
C GLU A 182 -28.35 6.99 4.31
N CYS A 183 -27.74 6.92 5.49
CA CYS A 183 -26.59 6.08 5.81
C CYS A 183 -26.92 5.24 7.05
N VAL A 184 -26.88 3.92 6.92
CA VAL A 184 -27.14 2.97 8.01
C VAL A 184 -25.82 2.52 8.61
N VAL A 185 -25.53 3.00 9.81
CA VAL A 185 -24.29 2.72 10.53
C VAL A 185 -24.56 1.70 11.61
N SER A 186 -23.89 0.55 11.51
CA SER A 186 -23.83 -0.50 12.53
C SER A 186 -22.41 -1.05 12.58
N LEU A 187 -22.03 -1.69 13.69
CA LEU A 187 -20.70 -2.30 13.78
C LEU A 187 -20.50 -3.35 12.69
N ARG A 188 -21.53 -4.16 12.39
CA ARG A 188 -21.48 -5.16 11.32
C ARG A 188 -21.26 -4.52 9.95
N ASN A 189 -21.94 -3.41 9.64
CA ASN A 189 -21.74 -2.69 8.38
C ASN A 189 -20.33 -2.11 8.27
N LEU A 190 -19.79 -1.57 9.36
CA LEU A 190 -18.40 -1.08 9.39
C LEU A 190 -17.38 -2.18 9.17
N LYS A 191 -17.58 -3.34 9.79
CA LYS A 191 -16.74 -4.53 9.56
C LYS A 191 -16.77 -4.95 8.09
N LYS A 192 -17.96 -4.98 7.47
CA LYS A 192 -18.10 -5.21 6.03
C LYS A 192 -17.36 -4.17 5.18
N GLN A 193 -17.51 -2.88 5.49
CA GLN A 193 -16.83 -1.81 4.77
C GLN A 193 -15.32 -1.90 4.92
N LEU A 194 -14.82 -2.19 6.12
CA LEU A 194 -13.39 -2.43 6.37
C LEU A 194 -12.86 -3.58 5.53
N TYR A 195 -13.57 -4.72 5.52
CA TYR A 195 -13.18 -5.90 4.74
C TYR A 195 -13.09 -5.59 3.25
N LEU A 196 -14.12 -4.94 2.68
CA LEU A 196 -14.14 -4.55 1.27
C LEU A 196 -13.11 -3.48 0.93
N CYS A 197 -12.86 -2.54 1.85
CA CYS A 197 -11.80 -1.55 1.72
C CYS A 197 -10.44 -2.25 1.63
N LEU A 198 -10.13 -3.17 2.54
CA LEU A 198 -8.89 -3.94 2.51
C LEU A 198 -8.75 -4.83 1.27
N MET A 199 -9.85 -5.39 0.77
CA MET A 199 -9.88 -6.10 -0.53
C MET A 199 -9.53 -5.14 -1.69
N SER A 200 -10.09 -3.93 -1.68
CA SER A 200 -9.75 -2.90 -2.67
C SER A 200 -8.29 -2.48 -2.60
N VAL A 201 -7.75 -2.29 -1.40
CA VAL A 201 -6.35 -1.95 -1.21
C VAL A 201 -5.44 -3.10 -1.63
N ASN A 202 -5.80 -4.35 -1.33
CA ASN A 202 -5.04 -5.49 -1.81
C ASN A 202 -5.00 -5.56 -3.34
N ALA A 203 -6.13 -5.31 -4.03
CA ALA A 203 -6.15 -5.23 -5.48
C ALA A 203 -5.30 -4.06 -6.02
N LEU A 204 -5.24 -2.94 -5.29
CA LEU A 204 -4.37 -1.80 -5.61
C LEU A 204 -2.89 -2.20 -5.56
N GLU A 205 -2.41 -2.66 -4.41
CA GLU A 205 -0.97 -3.01 -4.22
C GLU A 205 -0.57 -4.21 -5.07
N ALA A 206 -1.42 -5.24 -5.12
CA ALA A 206 -1.02 -6.54 -5.64
C ALA A 206 -1.27 -6.70 -7.16
N ILE A 207 -2.13 -5.87 -7.76
CA ILE A 207 -2.47 -5.92 -9.20
C ILE A 207 -2.10 -4.61 -9.88
N ARG A 208 -2.69 -3.47 -9.47
CA ARG A 208 -2.55 -2.20 -10.22
C ARG A 208 -1.11 -1.73 -10.26
N PHE A 209 -0.40 -1.77 -9.12
CA PHE A 209 1.02 -1.45 -9.10
C PHE A 209 1.85 -2.41 -9.93
N TYR A 210 1.61 -3.72 -9.86
CA TYR A 210 2.36 -4.69 -10.66
C TYR A 210 2.18 -4.51 -12.17
N VAL A 211 0.98 -4.13 -12.62
CA VAL A 211 0.72 -3.75 -14.02
C VAL A 211 1.53 -2.50 -14.40
N SER A 212 1.60 -1.52 -13.51
CA SER A 212 2.42 -0.32 -13.72
C SER A 212 3.94 -0.63 -13.75
N PHE A 213 4.39 -1.59 -12.94
CA PHE A 213 5.78 -2.04 -12.90
C PHE A 213 6.18 -2.72 -14.19
N ALA A 214 5.30 -3.55 -14.76
CA ALA A 214 5.53 -4.15 -16.08
C ALA A 214 5.77 -3.08 -17.16
N CYS A 215 5.05 -1.95 -17.10
CA CYS A 215 5.25 -0.83 -18.02
C CYS A 215 6.60 -0.15 -17.80
N SER A 216 6.97 0.14 -16.56
CA SER A 216 8.25 0.79 -16.23
C SER A 216 9.46 -0.08 -16.58
N PHE A 217 9.43 -1.37 -16.24
CA PHE A 217 10.55 -2.28 -16.50
C PHE A 217 10.69 -2.65 -17.97
N ALA A 218 9.63 -2.55 -18.78
CA ALA A 218 9.74 -2.75 -20.23
C ALA A 218 10.61 -1.67 -20.92
N PHE A 219 10.71 -0.45 -20.36
CA PHE A 219 11.72 0.53 -20.79
C PHE A 219 13.12 0.10 -20.36
N ALA A 220 13.26 -0.43 -19.15
CA ALA A 220 14.54 -0.87 -18.60
C ALA A 220 15.15 -2.05 -19.39
N GLU A 221 14.31 -2.99 -19.87
CA GLU A 221 14.73 -4.08 -20.78
C GLU A 221 15.34 -3.56 -22.09
N ARG A 222 15.05 -2.30 -22.44
CA ARG A 222 15.59 -1.61 -23.62
C ARG A 222 16.74 -0.66 -23.28
N GLN A 223 17.25 -0.71 -22.04
CA GLN A 223 18.28 0.18 -21.51
C GLN A 223 17.89 1.66 -21.57
N LEU A 224 16.60 1.94 -21.34
CA LEU A 224 16.04 3.29 -21.29
C LEU A 224 15.43 3.54 -19.92
N MET A 225 15.48 4.78 -19.45
CA MET A 225 14.84 5.20 -18.20
C MET A 225 15.33 4.38 -16.99
N GLU A 226 16.63 4.08 -16.95
CA GLU A 226 17.23 3.19 -15.95
C GLU A 226 17.20 3.79 -14.53
N GLY A 227 17.26 5.12 -14.40
CA GLY A 227 17.11 5.80 -13.12
C GLY A 227 15.71 5.58 -12.53
N ASN A 228 14.67 5.80 -13.34
CA ASN A 228 13.30 5.42 -13.02
C ASN A 228 13.21 3.93 -12.66
N ALA A 229 13.77 3.04 -13.47
CA ALA A 229 13.71 1.60 -13.21
C ALA A 229 14.32 1.21 -11.85
N LYS A 230 15.43 1.83 -11.44
CA LYS A 230 16.02 1.62 -10.11
C LYS A 230 15.08 2.06 -8.98
N ILE A 231 14.43 3.22 -9.13
CA ILE A 231 13.43 3.71 -8.17
C ILE A 231 12.22 2.75 -8.11
N ILE A 232 11.66 2.36 -9.26
CA ILE A 232 10.54 1.42 -9.32
C ILE A 232 10.90 0.06 -8.71
N LYS A 233 12.17 -0.36 -8.79
CA LYS A 233 12.64 -1.58 -8.12
C LYS A 233 12.59 -1.47 -6.59
N PHE A 234 12.88 -0.30 -6.02
CA PHE A 234 12.73 -0.08 -4.58
C PHE A 234 11.26 -0.03 -4.17
N ILE A 235 10.42 0.68 -4.94
CA ILE A 235 8.97 0.70 -4.73
C ILE A 235 8.38 -0.71 -4.79
N ALA A 236 8.68 -1.49 -5.83
CA ALA A 236 8.16 -2.85 -5.97
C ALA A 236 8.61 -3.81 -4.85
N ARG A 237 9.76 -3.54 -4.23
CA ARG A 237 10.24 -4.28 -3.05
C ARG A 237 9.42 -3.92 -1.81
N ASP A 238 9.08 -2.66 -1.62
CA ASP A 238 8.20 -2.20 -0.54
C ASP A 238 6.76 -2.72 -0.76
N GLU A 239 6.23 -2.65 -1.99
CA GLU A 239 4.89 -3.16 -2.34
C GLU A 239 4.70 -4.65 -2.05
N ALA A 240 5.77 -5.44 -2.15
CA ALA A 240 5.74 -6.84 -1.78
C ALA A 240 5.42 -7.02 -0.28
N LEU A 241 5.86 -6.09 0.59
CA LEU A 241 5.52 -6.08 2.01
C LEU A 241 4.08 -5.58 2.22
N HIS A 242 3.68 -4.52 1.52
CA HIS A 242 2.33 -3.92 1.62
C HIS A 242 1.23 -4.93 1.27
N LEU A 243 1.38 -5.62 0.13
CA LEU A 243 0.44 -6.68 -0.27
C LEU A 243 0.49 -7.87 0.69
N THR A 244 1.65 -8.20 1.25
CA THR A 244 1.77 -9.28 2.23
C THR A 244 1.01 -8.93 3.51
N GLY A 245 1.12 -7.69 3.98
CA GLY A 245 0.37 -7.19 5.13
C GLY A 245 -1.13 -7.29 4.93
N THR A 246 -1.64 -6.75 3.82
CA THR A 246 -3.08 -6.81 3.51
C THR A 246 -3.60 -8.24 3.32
N GLN A 247 -2.83 -9.14 2.68
CA GLN A 247 -3.19 -10.56 2.57
C GLN A 247 -3.29 -11.25 3.93
N HIS A 248 -2.37 -10.97 4.85
CA HIS A 248 -2.45 -11.53 6.21
C HIS A 248 -3.69 -11.03 6.95
N ILE A 249 -3.98 -9.73 6.90
CA ILE A 249 -5.18 -9.16 7.52
C ILE A 249 -6.44 -9.86 6.97
N LEU A 250 -6.58 -9.92 5.65
CA LEU A 250 -7.76 -10.52 5.00
C LEU A 250 -7.92 -12.02 5.33
N ASN A 251 -6.82 -12.77 5.33
CA ASN A 251 -6.84 -14.20 5.65
C ASN A 251 -7.15 -14.46 7.14
N ILE A 252 -6.63 -13.64 8.05
CA ILE A 252 -6.96 -13.72 9.49
C ILE A 252 -8.44 -13.42 9.72
N MET A 253 -8.97 -12.36 9.07
CA MET A 253 -10.38 -12.00 9.11
C MET A 253 -11.28 -13.16 8.63
N ALA A 254 -10.96 -13.73 7.46
CA ALA A 254 -11.73 -14.82 6.88
C ALA A 254 -11.64 -16.13 7.68
N ALA A 255 -10.53 -16.37 8.40
CA ALA A 255 -10.36 -17.55 9.25
C ALA A 255 -11.21 -17.50 10.54
N GLY A 256 -11.62 -16.32 10.99
CA GLY A 256 -12.52 -16.13 12.14
C GLY A 256 -11.89 -16.34 13.51
N GLN A 257 -10.58 -16.58 13.58
CA GLN A 257 -9.86 -16.74 14.85
C GLN A 257 -9.69 -15.41 15.60
N ASP A 258 -9.58 -14.30 14.85
CA ASP A 258 -9.47 -12.94 15.41
C ASP A 258 -10.84 -12.40 15.82
N ASP A 259 -11.83 -12.56 14.94
CA ASP A 259 -13.21 -12.12 15.09
C ASP A 259 -14.15 -13.06 14.31
N PRO A 260 -14.95 -13.91 14.99
CA PRO A 260 -15.87 -14.83 14.32
C PRO A 260 -16.91 -14.13 13.44
N GLU A 261 -17.35 -12.92 13.81
CA GLU A 261 -18.31 -12.16 13.01
C GLU A 261 -17.69 -11.74 11.67
N MET A 262 -16.39 -11.45 11.66
CA MET A 262 -15.68 -11.08 10.44
C MET A 262 -15.59 -12.25 9.44
N ALA A 263 -15.50 -13.49 9.92
CA ALA A 263 -15.54 -14.66 9.03
C ALA A 263 -16.90 -14.83 8.36
N GLU A 264 -18.00 -14.58 9.08
CA GLU A 264 -19.34 -14.57 8.49
C GLU A 264 -19.45 -13.49 7.41
N ILE A 265 -19.00 -12.27 7.73
CA ILE A 265 -19.01 -11.12 6.80
C ILE A 265 -18.16 -11.42 5.56
N ALA A 266 -16.98 -12.01 5.74
CA ALA A 266 -16.09 -12.38 4.64
C ALA A 266 -16.75 -13.36 3.67
N GLU A 267 -17.45 -14.38 4.17
CA GLU A 267 -18.19 -15.32 3.32
C GLU A 267 -19.42 -14.67 2.68
N GLU A 268 -20.16 -13.82 3.41
CA GLU A 268 -21.30 -13.06 2.87
C GLU A 268 -20.88 -12.13 1.72
N CYS A 269 -19.71 -11.51 1.83
CA CYS A 269 -19.21 -10.53 0.86
C CYS A 269 -18.30 -11.15 -0.21
N LYS A 270 -18.15 -12.48 -0.24
CA LYS A 270 -17.22 -13.17 -1.14
C LYS A 270 -17.47 -12.88 -2.62
N GLN A 271 -18.74 -12.85 -3.04
CA GLN A 271 -19.09 -12.50 -4.42
C GLN A 271 -18.79 -11.03 -4.71
N GLU A 272 -19.05 -10.13 -3.75
CA GLU A 272 -18.76 -8.69 -3.89
C GLU A 272 -17.25 -8.43 -3.96
N ALA A 273 -16.45 -9.14 -3.16
CA ALA A 273 -14.99 -9.10 -3.23
C ALA A 273 -14.46 -9.69 -4.56
N TYR A 274 -15.05 -10.78 -5.05
CA TYR A 274 -14.72 -11.34 -6.37
C TYR A 274 -14.98 -10.33 -7.48
N ASP A 275 -16.18 -9.74 -7.51
CA ASP A 275 -16.58 -8.78 -8.54
C ASP A 275 -15.71 -7.51 -8.48
N LEU A 276 -15.30 -7.09 -7.27
CA LEU A 276 -14.35 -6.00 -7.07
C LEU A 276 -13.01 -6.29 -7.75
N PHE A 277 -12.41 -7.46 -7.51
CA PHE A 277 -11.14 -7.85 -8.13
C PHE A 277 -11.25 -7.95 -9.65
N VAL A 278 -12.35 -8.52 -10.16
CA VAL A 278 -12.61 -8.59 -11.60
C VAL A 278 -12.76 -7.19 -12.19
N ALA A 279 -13.50 -6.29 -11.54
CA ALA A 279 -13.62 -4.91 -11.98
C ALA A 279 -12.28 -4.18 -11.99
N ALA A 280 -11.43 -4.39 -10.99
CA ALA A 280 -10.07 -3.84 -10.97
C ALA A 280 -9.24 -4.34 -12.15
N ALA A 281 -9.28 -5.64 -12.44
CA ALA A 281 -8.58 -6.22 -13.59
C ALA A 281 -9.10 -5.66 -14.93
N GLU A 282 -10.41 -5.57 -15.12
CA GLU A 282 -11.00 -5.01 -16.34
C GLU A 282 -10.65 -3.53 -16.53
N GLN A 283 -10.51 -2.77 -15.45
CA GLN A 283 -10.01 -1.39 -15.52
C GLN A 283 -8.56 -1.31 -15.96
N GLU A 284 -7.69 -2.20 -15.49
CA GLU A 284 -6.30 -2.25 -15.96
C GLU A 284 -6.19 -2.73 -17.42
N LYS A 285 -7.09 -3.61 -17.88
CA LYS A 285 -7.21 -3.96 -19.30
C LYS A 285 -7.66 -2.78 -20.16
N ALA A 286 -8.66 -2.02 -19.70
CA ALA A 286 -9.12 -0.80 -20.37
C ALA A 286 -8.04 0.30 -20.34
N TRP A 287 -7.22 0.36 -19.29
CA TRP A 287 -6.07 1.26 -19.26
C TRP A 287 -5.05 0.94 -20.36
N ALA A 288 -4.86 -0.35 -20.67
CA ALA A 288 -3.99 -0.75 -21.78
C ALA A 288 -4.46 -0.18 -23.13
N ASP A 289 -5.78 -0.05 -23.35
CA ASP A 289 -6.32 0.62 -24.55
C ASP A 289 -5.88 2.08 -24.65
N TYR A 290 -5.97 2.82 -23.54
CA TYR A 290 -5.50 4.20 -23.50
C TYR A 290 -3.98 4.32 -23.62
N LEU A 291 -3.25 3.41 -22.97
CA LEU A 291 -1.79 3.43 -22.93
C LEU A 291 -1.18 3.22 -24.32
N PHE A 292 -1.76 2.31 -25.11
CA PHE A 292 -1.24 1.93 -26.43
C PHE A 292 -2.04 2.52 -27.60
N LYS A 293 -2.90 3.52 -27.35
CA LYS A 293 -3.79 4.12 -28.38
C LYS A 293 -3.06 4.65 -29.62
N ASP A 294 -1.82 5.13 -29.44
CA ASP A 294 -1.00 5.75 -30.49
C ASP A 294 0.18 4.85 -30.93
N GLY A 295 0.25 3.62 -30.42
CA GLY A 295 1.33 2.67 -30.71
C GLY A 295 1.77 1.86 -29.48
N SER A 296 2.46 0.75 -29.73
CA SER A 296 3.09 -0.10 -28.71
C SER A 296 4.61 0.03 -28.72
N MET A 297 5.29 -0.56 -27.74
CA MET A 297 6.75 -0.60 -27.69
C MET A 297 7.31 -2.04 -27.77
N ILE A 298 8.60 -2.17 -28.05
CA ILE A 298 9.28 -3.48 -28.05
C ILE A 298 9.12 -4.12 -26.66
N GLY A 299 8.65 -5.36 -26.62
CA GLY A 299 8.48 -6.12 -25.38
C GLY A 299 7.17 -5.84 -24.63
N LEU A 300 6.39 -4.82 -25.01
CA LEU A 300 5.10 -4.54 -24.36
C LEU A 300 4.07 -3.93 -25.31
N ASN A 301 2.92 -4.57 -25.40
CA ASN A 301 1.75 -4.11 -26.13
C ASN A 301 0.48 -4.42 -25.32
N LYS A 302 -0.67 -3.99 -25.85
CA LYS A 302 -1.98 -4.23 -25.22
C LYS A 302 -2.20 -5.69 -24.87
N ASP A 303 -2.01 -6.60 -25.82
CA ASP A 303 -2.32 -8.01 -25.63
C ASP A 303 -1.45 -8.64 -24.55
N ILE A 304 -0.14 -8.34 -24.55
CA ILE A 304 0.81 -8.83 -23.53
C ILE A 304 0.42 -8.29 -22.15
N LEU A 305 0.10 -7.00 -22.04
CA LEU A 305 -0.28 -6.38 -20.77
C LEU A 305 -1.60 -6.96 -20.23
N VAL A 306 -2.60 -7.17 -21.09
CA VAL A 306 -3.87 -7.84 -20.75
C VAL A 306 -3.61 -9.26 -20.23
N GLN A 307 -2.73 -10.01 -20.91
CA GLN A 307 -2.37 -11.35 -20.44
C GLN A 307 -1.69 -11.32 -19.06
N TYR A 308 -0.88 -10.30 -18.80
CA TYR A 308 -0.21 -10.11 -17.52
C TYR A 308 -1.19 -9.73 -16.41
N VAL A 309 -2.16 -8.85 -16.70
CA VAL A 309 -3.27 -8.51 -15.78
C VAL A 309 -4.01 -9.79 -15.36
N GLU A 310 -4.39 -10.65 -16.30
CA GLU A 310 -5.09 -11.90 -16.00
C GLU A 310 -4.23 -12.85 -15.15
N TYR A 311 -2.96 -12.99 -15.52
CA TYR A 311 -1.98 -13.82 -14.80
C TYR A 311 -1.83 -13.37 -13.34
N ILE A 312 -1.56 -12.08 -13.10
CA ILE A 312 -1.32 -11.57 -11.76
C ILE A 312 -2.61 -11.59 -10.93
N THR A 313 -3.76 -11.24 -11.53
CA THR A 313 -5.07 -11.25 -10.85
C THR A 313 -5.40 -12.63 -10.29
N ASN A 314 -5.22 -13.68 -11.08
CA ASN A 314 -5.43 -15.05 -10.63
C ASN A 314 -4.58 -15.39 -9.38
N ILE A 315 -3.29 -15.03 -9.39
CA ILE A 315 -2.38 -15.29 -8.26
C ILE A 315 -2.85 -14.53 -7.01
N ARG A 316 -3.24 -13.25 -7.16
CA ARG A 316 -3.63 -12.40 -6.02
C ARG A 316 -4.96 -12.83 -5.43
N MET A 317 -5.94 -13.15 -6.26
CA MET A 317 -7.24 -13.66 -5.80
C MET A 317 -7.09 -15.00 -5.07
N GLN A 318 -6.26 -15.91 -5.58
CA GLN A 318 -5.99 -17.17 -4.90
C GLN A 318 -5.35 -16.98 -3.52
N ALA A 319 -4.44 -16.00 -3.38
CA ALA A 319 -3.75 -15.72 -2.12
C ALA A 319 -4.67 -15.21 -0.99
N VAL A 320 -5.87 -14.71 -1.34
CA VAL A 320 -6.91 -14.28 -0.40
C VAL A 320 -8.15 -15.19 -0.43
N GLY A 321 -8.02 -16.40 -1.00
CA GLY A 321 -9.07 -17.42 -0.98
C GLY A 321 -10.23 -17.22 -1.96
N LEU A 322 -10.10 -16.32 -2.94
CA LEU A 322 -11.10 -16.10 -3.99
C LEU A 322 -10.89 -17.07 -5.18
N PRO A 323 -11.97 -17.45 -5.89
CA PRO A 323 -11.86 -18.29 -7.08
C PRO A 323 -11.19 -17.54 -8.23
N LEU A 324 -10.56 -18.29 -9.15
CA LEU A 324 -9.84 -17.72 -10.29
C LEU A 324 -10.83 -17.21 -11.36
N PRO A 325 -10.80 -15.93 -11.76
CA PRO A 325 -11.68 -15.41 -12.80
C PRO A 325 -11.21 -15.72 -14.23
N PHE A 326 -9.91 -15.93 -14.44
CA PHE A 326 -9.32 -16.09 -15.77
C PHE A 326 -8.71 -17.47 -15.97
N GLN A 327 -8.52 -17.88 -17.22
CA GLN A 327 -7.87 -19.14 -17.54
C GLN A 327 -6.42 -19.15 -17.03
N ALA A 328 -6.03 -20.24 -16.34
CA ALA A 328 -4.66 -20.41 -15.86
C ALA A 328 -3.66 -20.38 -17.02
N ARG A 329 -2.58 -19.60 -16.84
CA ARG A 329 -1.47 -19.47 -17.79
C ARG A 329 -0.14 -19.25 -17.07
N SER A 330 0.96 -19.51 -17.78
CA SER A 330 2.30 -19.10 -17.36
C SER A 330 2.45 -17.57 -17.43
N ASN A 331 3.45 -17.03 -16.72
CA ASN A 331 3.78 -15.61 -16.79
C ASN A 331 4.08 -15.20 -18.25
N PRO A 332 3.32 -14.27 -18.85
CA PRO A 332 3.53 -13.84 -20.23
C PRO A 332 4.78 -12.96 -20.42
N ILE A 333 5.33 -12.41 -19.34
CA ILE A 333 6.52 -11.55 -19.34
C ILE A 333 7.54 -12.04 -18.30
N PRO A 334 8.16 -13.23 -18.49
CA PRO A 334 9.02 -13.84 -17.49
C PRO A 334 10.26 -13.01 -17.11
N TRP A 335 10.70 -12.09 -17.98
CA TRP A 335 11.79 -11.14 -17.73
C TRP A 335 11.50 -10.22 -16.52
N ILE A 336 10.23 -9.93 -16.22
CA ILE A 336 9.86 -9.04 -15.10
C ILE A 336 10.34 -9.58 -13.74
N ASN A 337 10.49 -10.89 -13.61
CA ASN A 337 10.95 -11.51 -12.38
C ASN A 337 12.36 -11.05 -11.97
N ALA A 338 13.24 -10.74 -12.93
CA ALA A 338 14.58 -10.22 -12.63
C ALA A 338 14.55 -8.85 -11.94
N TRP A 339 13.48 -8.09 -12.16
CA TRP A 339 13.26 -6.78 -11.55
C TRP A 339 12.54 -6.87 -10.21
N LEU A 340 11.62 -7.82 -10.07
CA LEU A 340 10.80 -8.03 -8.86
C LEU A 340 11.50 -8.86 -7.76
N VAL A 341 12.61 -9.55 -8.06
CA VAL A 341 13.38 -10.28 -7.06
C VAL A 341 14.19 -9.31 -6.20
N SER A 342 13.91 -9.31 -4.90
CA SER A 342 14.46 -8.38 -3.91
C SER A 342 15.54 -9.00 -3.02
N ASP A 343 16.14 -10.13 -3.40
CA ASP A 343 17.13 -10.82 -2.58
C ASP A 343 18.40 -9.97 -2.47
N ASN A 344 18.41 -9.14 -1.41
CA ASN A 344 19.49 -8.31 -0.91
C ASN A 344 20.07 -7.29 -1.90
N VAL A 345 19.26 -6.28 -2.28
CA VAL A 345 19.87 -5.00 -2.68
C VAL A 345 20.40 -4.33 -1.41
N GLN A 346 21.66 -4.59 -1.07
CA GLN A 346 22.41 -3.80 -0.11
C GLN A 346 22.42 -2.34 -0.61
N VAL A 347 21.74 -1.45 0.09
CA VAL A 347 21.91 -0.01 -0.08
C VAL A 347 22.49 0.52 1.22
N ALA A 348 23.82 0.56 1.30
CA ALA A 348 24.55 1.53 2.13
C ALA A 348 26.05 1.51 1.79
N PRO A 349 26.55 2.40 0.92
CA PRO A 349 27.92 2.89 0.99
C PRO A 349 27.93 4.18 1.84
N GLN A 350 27.51 4.11 3.11
CA GLN A 350 27.62 5.27 4.01
C GLN A 350 27.71 4.95 5.52
N GLU A 351 27.83 3.68 5.92
CA GLU A 351 28.29 3.35 7.26
C GLU A 351 29.78 3.00 7.21
N VAL A 352 30.62 4.03 7.26
CA VAL A 352 31.83 3.88 8.08
C VAL A 352 31.28 3.68 9.49
N GLU A 353 31.48 2.52 10.09
CA GLU A 353 31.10 2.21 11.46
C GLU A 353 31.51 3.36 12.39
N VAL A 354 30.60 4.29 12.68
CA VAL A 354 30.68 5.14 13.85
C VAL A 354 29.92 4.37 14.92
N SER A 355 30.63 3.40 15.51
CA SER A 355 30.21 2.51 16.59
C SER A 355 29.97 3.25 17.93
N SER A 356 29.43 4.47 17.90
CA SER A 356 29.22 5.30 19.09
C SER A 356 27.76 5.54 19.46
N TYR A 357 26.80 4.92 18.78
CA TYR A 357 25.38 5.06 19.13
C TYR A 357 24.67 3.70 19.25
N LEU A 358 25.26 2.82 20.04
CA LEU A 358 24.53 1.75 20.71
C LEU A 358 24.62 1.96 22.23
N VAL A 359 23.54 2.51 22.77
CA VAL A 359 22.86 2.03 23.98
C VAL A 359 23.74 2.01 25.24
N GLY A 360 23.62 2.95 26.18
CA GLY A 360 22.34 3.25 26.82
C GLY A 360 21.70 2.00 27.43
N GLN A 361 22.51 0.98 27.80
CA GLN A 361 22.05 -0.12 28.63
C GLN A 361 21.71 0.49 29.99
N ILE A 362 20.42 0.53 30.31
CA ILE A 362 20.00 0.64 31.70
C ILE A 362 20.46 -0.66 32.36
N ASP A 363 21.61 -0.61 33.02
CA ASP A 363 22.03 -1.63 33.97
C ASP A 363 21.04 -1.56 35.15
N SER A 364 20.11 -2.51 35.21
CA SER A 364 19.13 -2.61 36.29
C SER A 364 19.78 -3.21 37.54
N LYS A 365 20.80 -2.53 38.07
CA LYS A 365 21.36 -2.73 39.40
C LYS A 365 21.48 -1.38 40.10
N VAL A 366 20.34 -0.85 40.52
CA VAL A 366 20.31 0.20 41.53
C VAL A 366 20.49 -0.49 42.89
N ASP A 367 21.61 -0.25 43.54
CA ASP A 367 21.84 -0.69 44.92
C ASP A 367 21.27 0.35 45.89
N THR A 368 20.72 -0.10 47.01
CA THR A 368 20.07 0.76 48.02
C THR A 368 21.01 1.76 48.71
N SER A 369 22.32 1.69 48.44
CA SER A 369 23.34 2.63 48.94
C SER A 369 23.39 3.97 48.21
N ASP A 370 22.76 4.11 47.03
CA ASP A 370 22.85 5.34 46.22
C ASP A 370 21.94 6.49 46.71
N PHE A 371 21.14 6.25 47.76
CA PHE A 371 20.27 7.27 48.39
C PHE A 371 20.79 7.74 49.77
N GLY A 372 22.07 7.51 50.08
CA GLY A 372 22.64 7.79 51.41
C GLY A 372 22.92 9.26 51.75
N ASP A 373 23.02 10.17 50.77
CA ASP A 373 23.54 11.53 51.00
C ASP A 373 22.56 12.65 50.57
N PHE A 374 21.29 12.55 50.98
CA PHE A 374 20.41 13.71 51.03
C PHE A 374 19.98 13.98 52.48
N ASP A 375 20.76 14.79 53.18
CA ASP A 375 20.28 15.54 54.33
C ASP A 375 19.41 16.72 53.86
N LEU A 376 18.33 16.97 54.60
CA LEU A 376 17.16 17.86 54.36
C LEU A 376 17.39 19.19 53.64
#